data_AF-A0A523QID6-F1
#
_entry.id   AF-A0A523QID6-F1
#
_cell.length_a   1.000
_cell.length_b   1.000
_cell.length_c   1.000
_cell.angle_alpha   90.00
_cell.angle_beta   90.00
_cell.angle_gamma   90.00
#
_symmetry.space_group_name_H-M   'P 1'
#
loop_
_entity.id
_entity.type
_entity.pdbx_description
1 polymer ?
#
loop_
_entity_poly.entity_id
_entity_poly.type
_entity_poly.pdbx_seq_one_letter_code
_entity_poly.pdbx_strand_id
1 'polypeptide(L)'
;GAISRNEETGAMVIAPNLCIGCKMCVIVCPLAGCLINPHGGTIMKCDLCGGDPQCVKYCEFGALEFVDADEVAYIKRKTGADKLAEALKRIA
;
A
#
# COMPACT_ATOMS: atom_id res chain seq x y z
N GLY A 1 18.84 10.07 -0.31
CA GLY A 1 17.87 10.21 0.79
C GLY A 1 17.63 8.86 1.44
N ALA A 2 17.14 8.79 2.67
CA ALA A 2 16.93 7.52 3.38
C ALA A 2 15.76 6.67 2.87
N ILE A 3 14.93 7.23 1.98
CA ILE A 3 13.76 6.56 1.41
C ILE A 3 14.07 6.18 -0.04
N SER A 4 13.79 4.93 -0.39
CA SER A 4 13.92 4.39 -1.75
C SER A 4 12.79 3.42 -2.05
N ARG A 5 12.62 3.08 -3.33
CA ARG A 5 11.76 1.99 -3.75
C ARG A 5 12.56 0.69 -3.77
N ASN A 6 12.03 -0.37 -3.18
CA ASN A 6 12.51 -1.73 -3.41
C ASN A 6 12.03 -2.19 -4.79
N GLU A 7 12.94 -2.60 -5.66
CA GLU A 7 12.63 -2.93 -7.06
C GLU A 7 11.89 -4.27 -7.21
N GLU A 8 12.12 -5.22 -6.30
CA GLU A 8 11.50 -6.54 -6.33
C GLU A 8 10.04 -6.48 -5.84
N THR A 9 9.80 -5.75 -4.76
CA THR A 9 8.48 -5.71 -4.09
C THR A 9 7.67 -4.47 -4.42
N GLY A 10 8.29 -3.47 -5.05
CA GLY A 10 7.71 -2.15 -5.30
C GLY A 10 7.53 -1.28 -4.04
N ALA A 11 7.86 -1.77 -2.85
CA ALA A 11 7.62 -1.07 -1.59
C ALA A 11 8.53 0.17 -1.42
N MET A 12 7.97 1.26 -0.91
CA MET A 12 8.77 2.41 -0.45
C MET A 12 9.34 2.09 0.94
N VAL A 13 10.65 1.90 1.05
CA VAL A 13 11.37 1.46 2.25
C VAL A 13 12.22 2.59 2.84
N ILE A 14 12.46 2.55 4.15
CA ILE A 14 13.32 3.49 4.87
C ILE A 14 14.57 2.74 5.33
N ALA A 15 15.75 3.17 4.89
CA ALA A 15 17.03 2.64 5.34
C ALA A 15 17.38 3.20 6.73
N PRO A 16 17.36 2.40 7.82
CA PRO A 16 17.50 2.93 9.17
C PRO A 16 18.86 3.59 9.43
N ASN A 17 19.92 3.06 8.83
CA ASN A 17 21.29 3.58 8.91
C ASN A 17 21.48 4.95 8.24
N LEU A 18 20.58 5.34 7.33
CA LEU A 18 20.59 6.64 6.65
C LEU A 18 19.54 7.60 7.22
N CYS A 19 18.62 7.12 8.06
CA CYS A 19 17.53 7.90 8.59
C CYS A 19 18.01 8.83 9.72
N ILE A 20 18.12 10.12 9.41
CA ILE A 20 18.50 11.15 10.40
C ILE A 20 17.31 11.72 11.19
N GLY A 21 16.11 11.16 11.05
CA GLY A 21 14.93 11.65 11.78
C GLY A 21 14.46 13.05 11.37
N CYS A 22 14.68 13.49 10.13
CA CYS A 22 14.31 14.85 9.67
C CYS A 22 12.79 15.09 9.57
N LYS A 23 11.96 14.06 9.72
CA LYS A 23 10.47 14.10 9.71
C LYS A 23 9.82 14.62 8.42
N MET A 24 10.57 14.97 7.38
CA MET A 24 10.01 15.44 6.11
C MET A 24 8.97 14.45 5.55
N CYS A 25 9.30 13.15 5.49
CA CYS A 25 8.38 12.12 5.01
C CYS A 25 7.08 12.00 5.81
N VAL A 26 7.08 12.35 7.11
CA VAL A 26 5.87 12.40 7.94
C VAL A 26 4.99 13.57 7.52
N ILE A 27 5.60 14.72 7.23
CA ILE A 27 4.90 15.96 6.86
C ILE A 27 4.29 15.87 5.45
N VAL A 28 5.02 15.34 4.47
CA VAL A 28 4.55 15.28 3.07
C VAL A 28 3.54 14.14 2.81
N CYS A 29 3.56 13.06 3.59
CA CYS A 29 2.66 11.93 3.30
C CYS A 29 1.19 12.27 3.62
N PRO A 30 0.30 12.35 2.61
CA PRO A 30 -1.10 12.71 2.84
C PRO A 30 -1.90 11.60 3.54
N LEU A 31 -1.35 10.38 3.61
CA LEU A 31 -1.99 9.20 4.18
C LEU A 31 -1.47 8.86 5.58
N ALA A 32 -0.60 9.69 6.16
CA ALA A 32 0.03 9.44 7.46
C ALA A 32 0.75 8.08 7.56
N GLY A 33 1.33 7.59 6.44
CA GLY A 33 1.97 6.28 6.36
C GLY A 33 3.39 6.19 6.93
N CYS A 34 3.96 7.31 7.41
CA CYS A 34 5.28 7.38 8.05
C CYS A 34 5.08 7.84 9.49
N LEU A 35 5.61 7.07 10.45
CA LEU A 35 5.45 7.31 11.88
C LEU A 35 6.81 7.50 12.55
N ILE A 36 6.87 8.28 13.63
CA ILE A 36 8.10 8.47 14.39
C ILE A 36 8.29 7.29 15.33
N ASN A 37 9.45 6.64 15.29
CA ASN A 37 9.79 5.60 16.26
C ASN A 37 10.02 6.23 17.65
N PRO A 38 9.21 5.86 18.67
CA PRO A 38 9.30 6.46 20.00
C PRO A 38 10.62 6.14 20.74
N HIS A 39 11.38 5.14 20.29
CA HIS A 39 12.58 4.67 20.97
C HIS A 39 13.89 5.08 20.29
N GLY A 40 13.85 5.71 19.11
CA GLY A 40 15.07 5.93 18.32
C GLY A 40 15.10 7.18 17.46
N GLY A 41 14.06 8.01 17.45
CA GLY A 41 14.00 9.25 16.65
C GLY A 41 14.00 9.04 15.12
N THR A 42 14.21 7.81 14.66
CA THR A 42 14.08 7.38 13.27
C THR A 42 12.62 7.29 12.87
N ILE A 43 12.36 7.23 11.56
CA ILE A 43 11.02 7.07 11.02
C ILE A 43 10.79 5.60 10.68
N MET A 44 9.61 5.11 11.05
CA MET A 44 9.10 3.78 10.76
C MET A 44 7.95 3.87 9.76
N LYS A 45 7.85 2.88 8.87
CA LYS A 45 6.89 2.79 7.78
C LYS A 45 6.68 1.32 7.43
N CYS A 46 5.49 0.97 6.92
CA CYS A 46 5.26 -0.34 6.30
C CYS A 46 6.25 -0.58 5.14
N ASP A 47 7.05 -1.62 5.28
CA ASP A 47 8.05 -2.11 4.32
C ASP A 47 7.52 -3.27 3.45
N LEU A 48 6.20 -3.50 3.52
CA LEU A 48 5.51 -4.60 2.87
C LEU A 48 5.98 -6.00 3.35
N CYS A 49 6.59 -6.08 4.53
CA CYS A 49 7.17 -7.32 5.07
C CYS A 49 8.07 -8.04 4.05
N GLY A 50 8.83 -7.27 3.26
CA GLY A 50 9.69 -7.85 2.22
C GLY A 50 8.93 -8.51 1.06
N GLY A 51 7.67 -8.15 0.84
CA GLY A 51 6.82 -8.75 -0.19
C GLY A 51 5.96 -9.91 0.31
N ASP A 52 6.01 -10.23 1.60
CA ASP A 52 5.22 -11.29 2.23
C ASP A 52 4.38 -10.74 3.42
N PRO A 53 3.28 -10.02 3.16
CA PRO A 53 2.58 -9.24 4.17
C PRO A 53 1.96 -10.11 5.27
N GLN A 54 2.52 -10.02 6.48
CA GLN A 54 2.03 -10.80 7.62
C GLN A 54 0.62 -10.38 8.03
N CYS A 55 0.27 -9.10 7.93
CA CYS A 55 -1.07 -8.61 8.25
C CYS A 55 -2.17 -9.26 7.40
N VAL A 56 -1.87 -9.64 6.16
CA VAL A 56 -2.80 -10.37 5.27
C VAL A 56 -2.94 -11.82 5.74
N LYS A 57 -1.83 -12.48 6.09
CA LYS A 57 -1.83 -13.87 6.60
C LYS A 57 -2.60 -14.04 7.90
N TYR A 58 -2.52 -13.06 8.80
CA TYR A 58 -3.25 -13.07 10.07
C TYR A 58 -4.72 -12.64 9.95
N CYS A 59 -5.17 -12.21 8.76
CA CYS A 59 -6.54 -11.74 8.58
C CYS A 59 -7.52 -12.93 8.45
N GLU A 60 -7.97 -13.48 9.57
CA GLU A 60 -8.90 -14.62 9.61
C GLU A 60 -10.22 -14.37 8.87
N PHE A 61 -10.70 -13.12 8.87
CA PHE A 61 -11.97 -12.74 8.26
C PHE A 61 -11.88 -12.43 6.75
N GLY A 62 -10.68 -12.47 6.15
CA GLY A 62 -10.49 -12.18 4.72
C GLY A 62 -10.79 -10.73 4.34
N ALA A 63 -10.63 -9.78 5.26
CA ALA A 63 -10.81 -8.36 4.98
C ALA A 63 -9.63 -7.75 4.19
N LEU A 64 -8.48 -8.43 4.17
CA LEU A 64 -7.27 -8.01 3.48
C LEU A 64 -6.84 -9.08 2.46
N GLU A 65 -6.41 -8.62 1.30
CA GLU A 65 -5.86 -9.47 0.23
C GLU A 65 -4.57 -8.84 -0.30
N PHE A 66 -3.62 -9.68 -0.69
CA PHE A 66 -2.40 -9.26 -1.40
C PHE A 66 -2.42 -9.88 -2.80
N VAL A 67 -2.68 -9.03 -3.79
CA VAL A 67 -2.92 -9.41 -5.18
C VAL A 67 -2.25 -8.41 -6.11
N ASP A 68 -2.07 -8.79 -7.38
CA ASP A 68 -1.46 -7.92 -8.37
C ASP A 68 -2.35 -6.70 -8.69
N ALA A 69 -1.73 -5.53 -8.83
CA ALA A 69 -2.48 -4.29 -9.06
C ALA A 69 -3.20 -4.27 -10.41
N ASP A 70 -2.63 -4.89 -11.45
CA ASP A 70 -3.22 -4.95 -12.78
C ASP A 70 -4.43 -5.88 -12.81
N GLU A 71 -4.38 -6.97 -12.04
CA GLU A 71 -5.52 -7.88 -11.85
C GLU A 71 -6.71 -7.14 -11.21
N VAL A 72 -6.46 -6.40 -10.12
CA VAL A 72 -7.51 -5.60 -9.46
C VAL A 72 -8.08 -4.54 -10.39
N ALA A 73 -7.22 -3.86 -11.16
CA ALA A 73 -7.65 -2.85 -12.11
C ALA A 73 -8.53 -3.46 -13.22
N TYR A 74 -8.17 -4.63 -13.74
CA TYR A 74 -8.96 -5.37 -14.71
C TYR A 74 -10.33 -5.74 -14.15
N ILE A 75 -10.38 -6.35 -12.95
CA ILE A 75 -11.62 -6.77 -12.30
C ILE A 75 -12.55 -5.57 -12.12
N LYS A 76 -12.06 -4.46 -11.56
CA LYS A 76 -12.87 -3.24 -11.34
C LYS A 76 -13.43 -2.67 -12.64
N ARG A 77 -12.62 -2.62 -13.71
CA ARG A 77 -13.08 -2.14 -15.04
C ARG A 77 -14.17 -3.04 -15.61
N LYS A 78 -13.96 -4.37 -15.58
CA LYS A 78 -14.92 -5.35 -16.06
C LYS A 78 -16.23 -5.28 -15.28
N THR A 79 -16.17 -5.32 -13.94
CA THR A 79 -17.35 -5.21 -13.09
C THR A 79 -18.11 -3.89 -13.30
N GLY A 80 -17.40 -2.79 -13.52
CA GLY A 80 -18.01 -1.51 -13.87
C GLY A 80 -18.75 -1.56 -15.21
N ALA A 81 -18.14 -2.16 -16.24
CA ALA A 81 -18.74 -2.34 -17.55
C ALA A 81 -19.98 -3.26 -17.50
N ASP A 82 -19.90 -4.37 -16.75
CA ASP A 82 -21.02 -5.31 -16.58
C ASP A 82 -22.22 -4.62 -15.91
N LYS A 83 -21.97 -3.81 -14.87
CA LYS A 83 -23.01 -3.02 -14.19
C LYS A 83 -23.65 -1.99 -15.11
N LEU A 84 -22.86 -1.33 -15.94
CA LEU A 84 -23.36 -0.37 -16.93
C LEU A 84 -24.23 -1.05 -17.98
N ALA A 85 -23.77 -2.18 -18.53
CA ALA A 85 -24.52 -2.95 -19.52
C ALA A 85 -25.86 -3.41 -18.96
N GLU A 86 -25.88 -3.88 -17.71
CA GLU A 86 -27.10 -4.29 -17.02
C GLU A 86 -28.06 -3.11 -16.78
N ALA A 87 -27.54 -1.94 -16.38
CA ALA A 87 -28.36 -0.75 -16.21
C ALA A 87 -29.01 -0.30 -17.53
N LEU A 88 -28.27 -0.35 -18.64
CA LEU A 88 -28.78 0.01 -19.97
C LEU A 88 -29.91 -0.90 -20.44
N LYS A 89 -29.85 -2.21 -20.14
CA LYS A 89 -30.92 -3.17 -20.45
C LYS A 89 -32.25 -2.86 -19.76
N ARG A 90 -32.24 -2.12 -18.65
CA ARG A 90 -33.46 -1.75 -17.91
C ARG A 90 -34.18 -0.52 -18.50
N ILE A 91 -33.52 0.19 -19.41
CA ILE A 91 -34.03 1.40 -20.07
C ILE A 91 -34.47 1.10 -21.50
N ALA A 92 -34.02 -0.03 -22.07
CA ALA A 92 -34.49 -0.59 -23.34
C ALA A 92 -35.74 -1.45 -23.15
#